data_AF-A0A2G9R8Z4-F1
#
_entry.id   AF-A0A2G9R8Z4-F1
#
_cell.length_a   1.000
_cell.length_b   1.000
_cell.length_c   1.000
_cell.angle_alpha   90.00
_cell.angle_beta   90.00
_cell.angle_gamma   90.00
#
_symmetry.space_group_name_H-M   'P 1'
#
loop_
_entity.id
_entity.type
_entity.pdbx_description
1 polymer ?
#
loop_
_entity_poly.entity_id
_entity_poly.type
_entity_poly.pdbx_seq_one_letter_code
_entity_poly.pdbx_strand_id
1 'polypeptide(L)'
;MDPIPAGDQSLLSPQFPDVVEFCEEMANKGKTVIVAALDGTFQRKPFGDILNLVPLAESVVKLNAVCMECYREASYTKRLGAEKEVRPPLKFTGINICFCASSFLPI
;
A
#
# COMPACT_ATOMS: atom_id res chain seq x y z
N MET A 1 19.97 12.56 -22.94
CA MET A 1 18.63 13.16 -23.10
C MET A 1 18.17 13.45 -21.70
N ASP A 2 18.46 14.64 -21.20
CA ASP A 2 17.95 15.07 -19.90
C ASP A 2 16.79 16.03 -20.16
N PRO A 3 15.59 15.76 -19.61
CA PRO A 3 14.57 16.78 -19.49
C PRO A 3 14.14 17.02 -18.03
N ILE A 4 14.44 18.25 -17.59
CA ILE A 4 13.63 19.24 -16.84
C ILE A 4 13.07 18.84 -15.44
N PRO A 5 13.30 19.69 -14.41
CA PRO A 5 12.99 19.38 -13.02
C PRO A 5 11.52 19.64 -12.70
N ALA A 6 10.79 18.60 -12.31
CA ALA A 6 9.47 18.73 -11.68
C ALA A 6 9.66 18.79 -10.16
N GLY A 7 9.10 19.84 -9.54
CA GLY A 7 9.32 20.20 -8.15
C GLY A 7 9.22 19.04 -7.14
N ASP A 8 10.16 19.07 -6.20
CA ASP A 8 10.18 18.37 -4.92
C ASP A 8 9.53 16.97 -4.87
N GLN A 9 10.12 16.03 -5.59
CA GLN A 9 9.83 14.59 -5.43
C GLN A 9 10.49 13.99 -4.16
N SER A 10 11.14 14.81 -3.33
CA SER A 10 11.86 14.32 -2.13
C SER A 10 10.93 13.90 -0.98
N LEU A 11 9.63 14.21 -1.07
CA LEU A 11 8.60 13.80 -0.09
C LEU A 11 7.86 12.50 -0.45
N LEU A 12 8.13 11.92 -1.61
CA LEU A 12 7.65 10.59 -2.02
C LEU A 12 8.83 9.61 -2.03
N SER A 13 9.54 9.50 -0.90
CA SER A 13 10.43 8.36 -0.73
C SER A 13 9.60 7.08 -0.85
N PRO A 14 10.01 6.10 -1.67
CA PRO A 14 9.37 4.81 -1.69
C PRO A 14 9.44 4.26 -0.26
N GLN A 15 8.28 3.94 0.29
CA GLN A 15 8.25 3.18 1.53
C GLN A 15 8.82 1.80 1.17
N PHE A 16 10.06 1.54 1.59
CA PHE A 16 10.87 0.35 1.29
C PHE A 16 11.37 0.26 -0.18
N PRO A 17 12.38 1.05 -0.56
CA PRO A 17 12.89 1.08 -1.94
C PRO A 17 13.67 -0.19 -2.34
N ASP A 18 14.18 -0.93 -1.37
CA ASP A 18 15.02 -2.12 -1.52
C ASP A 18 14.24 -3.43 -1.39
N VAL A 19 12.92 -3.37 -1.16
CA VAL A 19 12.10 -4.56 -0.88
C VAL A 19 12.11 -5.56 -2.03
N VAL A 20 12.11 -5.07 -3.27
CA VAL A 20 12.07 -5.90 -4.47
C VAL A 20 13.38 -6.67 -4.62
N GLU A 21 14.51 -5.95 -4.58
CA GLU A 21 15.85 -6.52 -4.69
C GLU A 21 16.11 -7.56 -3.59
N PHE A 22 15.75 -7.23 -2.35
CA PHE A 22 15.91 -8.14 -1.22
C PHE A 22 15.10 -9.44 -1.38
N CYS A 23 13.83 -9.33 -1.81
CA CYS A 23 12.97 -10.50 -2.00
C CYS A 23 13.50 -11.40 -3.11
N GLU A 24 13.95 -10.82 -4.22
CA GLU A 24 14.53 -11.55 -5.35
C GLU A 24 15.84 -12.24 -4.96
N GLU A 25 16.75 -11.56 -4.26
CA GLU A 25 18.01 -12.15 -3.82
C GLU A 25 17.79 -13.34 -2.88
N MET A 26 16.88 -13.21 -1.92
CA MET A 26 16.57 -14.27 -0.97
C MET A 26 15.82 -15.45 -1.61
N ALA A 27 14.91 -15.18 -2.55
CA ALA A 27 14.26 -16.22 -3.34
C ALA A 27 15.28 -17.00 -4.18
N ASN A 28 16.22 -16.31 -4.84
CA ASN A 28 17.29 -16.93 -5.62
C ASN A 28 18.26 -17.77 -4.76
N LYS A 29 18.39 -17.46 -3.46
CA LYS A 29 19.11 -18.27 -2.47
C LYS A 29 18.33 -19.50 -1.99
N GLY A 30 17.17 -19.80 -2.58
CA GLY A 30 16.32 -20.94 -2.23
C GLY A 30 15.58 -20.76 -0.91
N LYS A 31 15.34 -19.51 -0.46
CA LYS A 31 14.57 -19.22 0.74
C LYS A 31 13.11 -18.94 0.39
N THR A 32 12.20 -19.36 1.26
CA THR A 32 10.79 -18.94 1.18
C THR A 32 10.66 -17.53 1.75
N VAL A 33 10.28 -16.58 0.91
CA VAL A 33 10.06 -15.18 1.29
C VAL A 33 8.56 -14.93 1.37
N ILE A 34 8.09 -14.43 2.51
CA ILE A 34 6.68 -14.08 2.73
C ILE A 34 6.60 -12.58 2.99
N VAL A 35 5.88 -11.86 2.12
CA VAL A 35 5.67 -10.41 2.24
C VAL A 35 4.22 -10.14 2.61
N ALA A 36 4.00 -9.49 3.75
CA ALA A 36 2.68 -9.03 4.19
C ALA A 36 2.66 -7.50 4.21
N ALA A 37 1.87 -6.91 3.32
CA ALA A 37 1.87 -5.47 3.11
C ALA A 37 0.48 -4.96 2.66
N LEU A 38 0.29 -3.64 2.78
CA LEU A 38 -0.89 -2.96 2.23
C LEU A 38 -0.69 -2.78 0.73
N ASP A 39 -1.71 -3.11 -0.06
CA ASP A 39 -1.71 -2.92 -1.52
C ASP A 39 -2.01 -1.47 -1.92
N GLY A 40 -2.68 -0.71 -1.04
CA GLY A 40 -3.04 0.68 -1.28
C GLY A 40 -3.12 1.54 -0.02
N THR A 41 -2.84 2.82 -0.20
CA THR A 41 -3.10 3.87 0.78
C THR A 41 -4.60 4.17 0.89
N PHE A 42 -5.01 4.94 1.92
CA PHE A 42 -6.39 5.43 2.02
C PHE A 42 -6.83 6.31 0.83
N GLN A 43 -5.88 6.81 0.02
CA GLN A 43 -6.16 7.57 -1.19
C GLN A 43 -6.26 6.68 -2.44
N ARG A 44 -6.25 5.35 -2.29
CA ARG A 44 -6.21 4.36 -3.39
C ARG A 44 -4.98 4.50 -4.30
N LYS A 45 -3.90 5.07 -3.78
CA LYS A 45 -2.60 5.07 -4.44
C LYS A 45 -1.81 3.84 -4.00
N PRO A 46 -0.98 3.26 -4.89
CA PRO A 46 0.00 2.25 -4.52
C PRO A 46 0.74 2.63 -3.24
N PHE A 47 0.91 1.66 -2.35
CA PHE A 47 1.69 1.86 -1.13
C PHE A 47 3.15 1.47 -1.41
N GLY A 48 4.02 2.47 -1.60
CA GLY A 48 5.42 2.26 -1.93
C GLY A 48 5.63 1.36 -3.15
N ASP A 49 6.70 0.57 -3.13
CA ASP A 49 7.09 -0.33 -4.23
C ASP A 49 6.57 -1.77 -4.07
N ILE A 50 5.68 -2.02 -3.11
CA ILE A 50 5.13 -3.36 -2.82
C ILE A 50 4.43 -3.97 -4.03
N LEU A 51 3.72 -3.17 -4.83
CA LEU A 51 3.04 -3.69 -6.02
C LEU A 51 4.00 -4.18 -7.10
N ASN A 52 5.27 -3.75 -7.07
CA ASN A 52 6.29 -4.24 -8.00
C ASN A 52 6.71 -5.70 -7.71
N LEU A 53 6.36 -6.24 -6.53
CA LEU A 53 6.58 -7.65 -6.19
C LEU A 53 5.57 -8.58 -6.86
N VAL A 54 4.38 -8.08 -7.22
CA VAL A 54 3.29 -8.89 -7.81
C VAL A 54 3.72 -9.68 -9.06
N PRO A 55 4.43 -9.10 -10.05
CA PRO A 55 4.89 -9.87 -11.21
C PRO A 55 6.01 -10.86 -10.91
N LEU A 56 6.74 -10.70 -9.80
CA LEU A 56 7.84 -11.58 -9.40
C LEU A 56 7.38 -12.69 -8.44
N ALA A 57 6.24 -12.52 -7.77
CA ALA A 57 5.72 -13.44 -6.79
C ALA A 57 5.08 -14.67 -7.44
N GLU A 58 5.41 -15.86 -6.93
CA GLU A 58 4.78 -17.11 -7.34
C GLU A 58 3.32 -17.22 -6.87
N SER A 59 3.00 -16.62 -5.72
CA SER A 59 1.66 -16.59 -5.16
C SER A 59 1.34 -15.23 -4.57
N VAL A 60 0.15 -14.71 -4.88
CA VAL A 60 -0.37 -13.44 -4.36
C VAL A 60 -1.74 -13.68 -3.76
N VAL A 61 -1.88 -13.43 -2.46
CA VAL A 61 -3.15 -13.55 -1.74
C VAL A 61 -3.57 -12.17 -1.25
N LYS A 62 -4.68 -11.67 -1.80
CA LYS A 62 -5.31 -10.42 -1.32
C LYS A 62 -6.33 -10.75 -0.23
N LEU A 63 -6.04 -10.32 0.99
CA LEU A 63 -6.94 -10.52 2.13
C LEU A 63 -8.03 -9.45 2.14
N ASN A 64 -9.27 -9.87 2.40
CA ASN A 64 -10.41 -8.98 2.61
C ASN A 64 -10.74 -8.91 4.10
N ALA A 65 -11.02 -7.70 4.60
CA ALA A 65 -11.56 -7.47 5.92
C ALA A 65 -13.10 -7.52 5.88
N VAL A 66 -13.75 -7.27 7.02
CA VAL A 66 -15.21 -7.09 7.11
C VAL A 66 -15.54 -5.60 7.11
N CYS A 67 -16.51 -5.19 6.28
CA CYS A 67 -16.96 -3.81 6.24
C CYS A 67 -17.75 -3.46 7.50
N MET A 68 -17.37 -2.37 8.17
CA MET A 68 -18.07 -1.90 9.37
C MET A 68 -19.46 -1.30 9.13
N GLU A 69 -19.85 -1.06 7.87
CA GLU A 69 -21.17 -0.52 7.51
C GLU A 69 -22.07 -1.60 6.90
N CYS A 70 -21.56 -2.32 5.91
CA CYS A 70 -22.33 -3.26 5.10
C CYS A 70 -22.14 -4.74 5.52
N TYR A 71 -21.21 -5.04 6.44
CA TYR A 71 -20.83 -6.40 6.90
C TYR A 71 -20.41 -7.39 5.80
N ARG A 72 -20.18 -6.91 4.57
CA ARG A 72 -19.62 -7.68 3.45
C ARG A 72 -18.10 -7.53 3.40
N GLU A 73 -17.46 -8.19 2.45
CA GLU A 73 -16.03 -8.07 2.20
C GLU A 73 -15.59 -6.61 1.98
N ALA A 74 -14.55 -6.21 2.69
CA ALA A 74 -13.95 -4.88 2.66
C ALA A 74 -12.50 -4.95 2.23
N SER A 75 -12.19 -4.32 1.10
CA SER A 75 -10.83 -4.25 0.55
C SER A 75 -10.24 -2.85 0.61
N TYR A 76 -10.95 -1.86 1.19
CA TYR A 76 -10.51 -0.46 1.22
C TYR A 76 -10.41 0.06 2.64
N THR A 77 -9.34 0.79 2.95
CA THR A 77 -9.16 1.42 4.25
C THR A 77 -9.51 2.91 4.18
N LYS A 78 -10.46 3.36 5.00
CA LYS A 78 -10.83 4.77 5.16
C LYS A 78 -10.30 5.27 6.49
N ARG A 79 -9.59 6.40 6.45
CA ARG A 79 -9.10 7.08 7.64
C ARG A 79 -10.23 7.92 8.23
N LEU A 80 -10.56 7.68 9.51
CA LEU A 80 -11.49 8.50 10.27
C LEU A 80 -10.69 9.57 11.03
N GLY A 81 -10.54 10.75 10.41
CA GLY A 81 -9.80 11.87 10.99
C GLY A 81 -9.67 13.04 10.02
N ALA A 82 -9.32 14.23 10.55
CA ALA A 82 -9.17 15.45 9.75
C ALA A 82 -7.82 15.55 9.02
N GLU A 83 -6.85 14.69 9.35
CA GLU A 83 -5.54 14.66 8.70
C GLU A 83 -5.59 14.02 7.31
N LYS A 84 -5.44 14.85 6.29
CA LYS A 84 -5.50 14.45 4.86
C LYS A 84 -4.15 14.03 4.27
N GLU A 85 -3.06 14.28 5.00
CA GLU A 85 -1.69 14.08 4.49
C GLU A 85 -1.07 12.79 5.02
N VAL A 86 -0.39 12.07 4.11
CA VAL A 86 0.58 11.03 4.46
C VAL A 86 1.93 11.72 4.56
N ARG A 87 2.43 11.94 5.78
CA ARG A 87 3.79 12.50 6.00
C ARG A 87 4.75 11.39 6.43
N PRO A 88 5.96 11.32 5.86
CA PRO A 88 7.04 10.50 6.42
C PRO A 88 7.56 11.09 7.74
N PRO A 89 7.92 10.27 8.76
CA PRO A 89 7.61 8.84 8.86
C PRO A 89 6.10 8.63 9.02
N LEU A 90 5.54 7.58 8.38
CA LEU A 90 4.11 7.23 8.46
C LEU A 90 3.67 7.15 9.93
N LYS A 91 3.06 8.23 10.41
CA LYS A 91 2.39 8.23 11.69
C LYS A 91 1.01 7.66 11.44
N PHE A 92 0.77 6.43 11.89
CA PHE A 92 -0.57 5.84 11.99
C PHE A 92 -1.38 6.50 13.12
N THR A 93 -1.34 7.83 13.23
CA THR A 93 -2.09 8.61 14.20
C THR A 93 -3.51 8.82 13.66
N GLY A 94 -4.38 7.84 13.86
CA GLY A 94 -5.78 7.92 13.46
C GLY A 94 -6.44 6.55 13.38
N ILE A 95 -7.77 6.52 13.53
CA ILE A 95 -8.55 5.30 13.42
C ILE A 95 -8.73 5.00 11.92
N ASN A 96 -8.20 3.86 11.48
CA ASN A 96 -8.37 3.35 10.12
C ASN A 96 -9.41 2.22 10.15
N ILE A 97 -10.46 2.34 9.35
CA ILE A 97 -11.53 1.35 9.27
C ILE A 97 -11.67 0.82 7.84
N CYS A 98 -11.91 -0.48 7.71
CA CYS A 98 -12.12 -1.13 6.42
C CYS A 98 -13.56 -1.02 5.94
N PHE A 99 -13.74 -0.67 4.67
CA PHE A 99 -15.05 -0.53 4.01
C PHE A 99 -15.13 -1.28 2.67
N CYS A 100 -16.34 -1.71 2.32
CA CYS A 100 -16.67 -2.28 1.02
C CYS A 100 -16.67 -1.19 -0.06
N ALA A 101 -16.53 -1.57 -1.34
CA ALA A 101 -16.44 -0.62 -2.47
C ALA A 101 -17.59 0.41 -2.48
N SER A 102 -18.81 -0.05 -2.18
CA SER A 102 -20.03 0.76 -2.15
C SER A 102 -20.06 1.78 -1.00
N SER A 103 -19.48 1.42 0.16
CA SER A 103 -19.43 2.26 1.36
C SER A 103 -18.29 3.28 1.34
N PHE A 104 -17.32 3.09 0.45
CA PHE A 104 -16.15 3.97 0.34
C PHE A 104 -16.39 5.16 -0.62
N LEU A 105 -17.24 5.01 -1.64
CA LEU A 105 -17.53 6.07 -2.60
C LEU A 105 -18.46 7.14 -1.98
N PRO A 106 -18.18 8.44 -2.18
CA PRO A 106 -19.18 9.46 -1.91
C PRO A 106 -20.29 9.30 -2.96
N ILE A 107 -21.53 9.12 -2.51
CA ILE A 107 -22.69 9.45 -3.34
C ILE A 107 -22.73 10.98 -3.44
#